data_AF-A0A7Y5US29-F1
#
_entry.id   AF-A0A7Y5US29-F1
#
_cell.length_a   1.000
_cell.length_b   1.000
_cell.length_c   1.000
_cell.angle_alpha   90.00
_cell.angle_beta   90.00
_cell.angle_gamma   90.00
#
_symmetry.space_group_name_H-M   'P 1'
#
loop_
_entity.id
_entity.type
_entity.pdbx_description
1 polymer ?
#
loop_
_entity_poly.entity_id
_entity_poly.type
_entity_poly.pdbx_seq_one_letter_code
_entity_poly.pdbx_strand_id
1 'polypeptide(L)'
;MHAKLTSLFRSTSAVALFALASATASAQTVINANPGPANNGGSPNWAMFFDVAATGGDFLVTELTTASNAGANVQYSVEVLVYTGSGLGGPVASGPGSSPVGWTSLGTVSATQGATASGISLPIDIPDITVLNGQTTGVALRFTGAGPRYFGTGTPAYSVYSDANLALTTGDARSAPFTTTGSFFTSRALVGSITYESLASGPVTYCTGGTTTSGCVASISADAQPSVSAANACNIAVASVEGQKSGLIFYSINGQQAQAWNATSFLCVKAPTQRTPTQTSGGTVGACDGSLSLDWNAFQAANPTALGNPWSSGDTVQVQAWFRDPPAGKATNLSDAVELTYAP
;
A
#
# COMPACT_ATOMS: atom_id res chain seq x y z
N MET A 1 -67.17 -6.41 -42.43
CA MET A 1 -67.20 -6.65 -40.97
C MET A 1 -65.76 -6.72 -40.50
N HIS A 2 -65.34 -5.73 -39.70
CA HIS A 2 -63.95 -5.48 -39.30
C HIS A 2 -63.48 -6.48 -38.23
N ALA A 3 -62.32 -7.11 -38.44
CA ALA A 3 -61.61 -7.92 -37.46
C ALA A 3 -60.53 -7.06 -36.77
N LYS A 4 -60.52 -7.08 -35.43
CA LYS A 4 -59.59 -6.33 -34.57
C LYS A 4 -58.63 -7.35 -33.94
N LEU A 5 -57.34 -7.29 -34.32
CA LEU A 5 -56.27 -8.06 -33.67
C LEU A 5 -55.55 -7.12 -32.68
N THR A 6 -55.59 -7.46 -31.39
CA THR A 6 -54.94 -6.70 -30.31
C THR A 6 -53.66 -7.44 -29.92
N SER A 7 -52.49 -6.86 -30.18
CA SER A 7 -51.20 -7.44 -29.76
C SER A 7 -50.83 -6.94 -28.36
N LEU A 8 -50.49 -7.87 -27.47
CA LEU A 8 -50.07 -7.63 -26.09
C LEU A 8 -48.54 -7.66 -26.05
N PHE A 9 -47.89 -6.50 -25.91
CA PHE A 9 -46.45 -6.41 -25.64
C PHE A 9 -46.19 -6.59 -24.13
N ARG A 10 -45.48 -7.67 -23.75
CA ARG A 10 -44.95 -7.84 -22.39
C ARG A 10 -43.53 -7.26 -22.33
N SER A 11 -43.36 -6.21 -21.54
CA SER A 11 -42.06 -5.62 -21.19
C SER A 11 -41.39 -6.48 -20.11
N THR A 12 -40.26 -7.10 -20.43
CA THR A 12 -39.38 -7.78 -19.47
C THR A 12 -38.43 -6.77 -18.85
N SER A 13 -38.61 -6.46 -17.56
CA SER A 13 -37.68 -5.67 -16.76
C SER A 13 -36.43 -6.49 -16.43
N ALA A 14 -35.27 -6.03 -16.90
CA ALA A 14 -33.98 -6.58 -16.50
C ALA A 14 -33.61 -6.04 -15.10
N VAL A 15 -33.46 -6.93 -14.12
CA VAL A 15 -32.94 -6.61 -12.79
C VAL A 15 -31.41 -6.67 -12.88
N ALA A 16 -30.76 -5.51 -12.81
CA ALA A 16 -29.30 -5.42 -12.71
C ALA A 16 -28.88 -5.84 -11.29
N LEU A 17 -28.30 -7.03 -11.17
CA LEU A 17 -27.67 -7.51 -9.95
C LEU A 17 -26.30 -6.81 -9.82
N PHE A 18 -26.23 -5.74 -9.03
CA PHE A 18 -24.95 -5.15 -8.66
C PHE A 18 -24.28 -6.06 -7.63
N ALA A 19 -23.22 -6.75 -8.04
CA ALA A 19 -22.33 -7.45 -7.12
C ALA A 19 -21.58 -6.38 -6.31
N LEU A 20 -21.93 -6.26 -5.03
CA LEU A 20 -21.14 -5.50 -4.06
C LEU A 20 -19.84 -6.30 -3.85
N ALA A 21 -18.74 -5.81 -4.42
CA ALA A 21 -17.42 -6.32 -4.10
C ALA A 21 -17.13 -5.97 -2.63
N SER A 22 -17.26 -6.96 -1.74
CA SER A 22 -16.79 -6.82 -0.36
C SER A 22 -15.27 -6.79 -0.39
N ALA A 23 -14.69 -5.61 -0.19
CA ALA A 23 -13.27 -5.50 0.11
C ALA A 23 -13.00 -6.29 1.40
N THR A 24 -12.12 -7.28 1.32
CA THR A 24 -11.60 -7.97 2.51
C THR A 24 -10.85 -6.93 3.33
N ALA A 25 -11.39 -6.56 4.49
CA ALA A 25 -10.72 -5.64 5.40
C ALA A 25 -9.36 -6.25 5.78
N SER A 26 -8.27 -5.52 5.51
CA SER A 26 -6.94 -5.91 5.96
C SER A 26 -6.94 -6.03 7.48
N ALA A 27 -6.18 -6.98 8.02
CA ALA A 27 -6.08 -7.14 9.47
C ALA A 27 -5.39 -5.91 10.07
N GLN A 28 -6.16 -5.10 10.78
CA GLN A 28 -5.62 -3.94 11.51
C GLN A 28 -4.66 -4.41 12.61
N THR A 29 -3.51 -3.74 12.69
CA THR A 29 -2.48 -3.96 13.70
C THR A 29 -2.35 -2.72 14.57
N VAL A 30 -2.12 -2.89 15.87
CA VAL A 30 -2.03 -1.78 16.83
C VAL A 30 -0.66 -1.74 17.48
N ILE A 31 -0.01 -0.57 17.42
CA ILE A 31 1.18 -0.27 18.23
C ILE A 31 0.76 0.61 19.40
N ASN A 32 0.94 0.09 20.61
CA ASN A 32 0.67 0.82 21.85
C ASN A 32 1.87 1.69 22.22
N ALA A 33 1.67 3.02 22.24
CA ALA A 33 2.68 4.00 22.60
C ALA A 33 2.42 4.50 24.02
N ASN A 34 3.25 4.10 24.98
CA ASN A 34 3.11 4.37 26.43
C ASN A 34 1.65 4.21 26.97
N PRO A 35 1.36 3.16 27.77
CA PRO A 35 -0.01 2.90 28.24
C PRO A 35 -0.58 3.97 29.19
N GLY A 36 0.22 4.97 29.57
CA GLY A 36 -0.13 6.02 30.52
C GLY A 36 0.11 5.63 31.98
N PRO A 37 -0.31 6.48 32.93
CA PRO A 37 -0.94 7.78 32.68
C PRO A 37 0.05 8.81 32.13
N ALA A 38 -0.45 9.77 31.36
CA ALA A 38 0.34 10.95 31.02
C ALA A 38 0.68 11.74 32.30
N ASN A 39 1.93 12.17 32.43
CA ASN A 39 2.41 12.90 33.61
C ASN A 39 2.56 14.41 33.35
N ASN A 40 2.50 14.84 32.09
CA ASN A 40 2.61 16.23 31.67
C ASN A 40 1.49 16.61 30.69
N GLY A 41 1.40 17.89 30.31
CA GLY A 41 0.43 18.37 29.34
C GLY A 41 0.74 19.77 28.81
N GLY A 42 0.10 20.10 27.71
CA GLY A 42 0.15 21.40 27.05
C GLY A 42 -1.15 22.19 27.15
N SER A 43 -1.16 23.34 26.48
CA SER A 43 -2.36 24.17 26.30
C SER A 43 -3.00 23.90 24.93
N PRO A 44 -4.23 24.37 24.67
CA PRO A 44 -4.77 24.39 23.31
C PRO A 44 -3.83 25.06 22.31
N ASN A 45 -3.89 24.61 21.05
CA ASN A 45 -3.02 24.98 19.92
C ASN A 45 -1.59 24.46 19.97
N TRP A 46 -1.22 23.69 20.99
CA TRP A 46 0.06 22.96 21.01
C TRP A 46 -0.02 21.77 20.05
N ALA A 47 1.15 21.25 19.65
CA ALA A 47 1.23 20.03 18.86
C ALA A 47 2.22 19.01 19.44
N MET A 48 1.88 17.73 19.22
CA MET A 48 2.77 16.58 19.40
C MET A 48 3.39 16.22 18.06
N PHE A 49 4.66 15.85 18.07
CA PHE A 49 5.38 15.40 16.88
C PHE A 49 5.90 13.97 17.11
N PHE A 50 5.80 13.14 16.09
CA PHE A 50 6.36 11.79 16.04
C PHE A 50 6.67 11.38 14.61
N ASP A 51 7.48 10.35 14.46
CA ASP A 51 7.79 9.74 13.17
C ASP A 51 7.17 8.34 13.12
N VAL A 52 6.61 7.99 11.97
CA VAL A 52 6.27 6.60 11.62
C VAL A 52 7.15 6.16 10.47
N ALA A 53 7.80 5.00 10.62
CA ALA A 53 8.71 4.45 9.63
C ALA A 53 8.31 3.03 9.25
N ALA A 54 8.33 2.75 7.95
CA ALA A 54 8.03 1.44 7.40
C ALA A 54 9.26 0.54 7.34
N THR A 55 9.18 -0.58 8.05
CA THR A 55 10.27 -1.56 8.18
C THR A 55 9.98 -2.88 7.46
N GLY A 56 8.70 -3.21 7.20
CA GLY A 56 8.29 -4.51 6.65
C GLY A 56 7.37 -4.45 5.42
N GLY A 57 7.06 -3.26 4.92
CA GLY A 57 6.14 -3.05 3.80
C GLY A 57 5.49 -1.67 3.85
N ASP A 58 4.75 -1.33 2.80
CA ASP A 58 3.93 -0.11 2.78
C ASP A 58 2.77 -0.25 3.78
N PHE A 59 2.32 0.83 4.42
CA PHE A 59 1.16 0.81 5.30
C PHE A 59 0.37 2.11 5.30
N LEU A 60 -0.87 2.03 5.80
CA LEU A 60 -1.71 3.17 6.16
C LEU A 60 -1.89 3.21 7.67
N VAL A 61 -1.62 4.35 8.30
CA VAL A 61 -2.13 4.62 9.65
C VAL A 61 -3.53 5.21 9.50
N THR A 62 -4.53 4.49 10.00
CA THR A 62 -5.95 4.79 9.78
C THR A 62 -6.62 5.34 11.04
N GLU A 63 -6.10 4.99 12.22
CA GLU A 63 -6.67 5.42 13.49
C GLU A 63 -5.57 5.64 14.52
N LEU A 64 -5.81 6.50 15.49
CA LEU A 64 -4.95 6.63 16.66
C LEU A 64 -5.74 6.91 17.94
N THR A 65 -5.12 6.68 19.09
CA THR A 65 -5.55 7.26 20.37
C THR A 65 -4.46 8.18 20.91
N THR A 66 -4.86 9.21 21.64
CA THR A 66 -3.90 10.14 22.25
C THR A 66 -4.44 10.69 23.56
N ALA A 67 -3.56 11.09 24.48
CA ALA A 67 -3.98 11.76 25.70
C ALA A 67 -4.15 13.27 25.49
N SER A 68 -5.16 13.85 26.13
CA SER A 68 -5.40 15.30 26.10
C SER A 68 -5.70 15.84 27.51
N ASN A 69 -5.84 17.15 27.67
CA ASN A 69 -6.26 17.77 28.93
C ASN A 69 -7.79 18.00 29.01
N ALA A 70 -8.56 17.50 28.04
CA ALA A 70 -10.00 17.63 28.01
C ALA A 70 -10.67 16.92 29.20
N GLY A 71 -11.88 17.37 29.55
CA GLY A 71 -12.75 16.66 30.50
C GLY A 71 -13.23 15.33 29.93
N ALA A 72 -13.66 14.41 30.80
CA ALA A 72 -14.18 13.11 30.36
C ALA A 72 -15.33 13.28 29.35
N ASN A 73 -15.29 12.52 28.25
CA ASN A 73 -16.28 12.56 27.17
C ASN A 73 -16.43 13.93 26.46
N VAL A 74 -15.50 14.87 26.68
CA VAL A 74 -15.50 16.16 25.98
C VAL A 74 -14.86 16.02 24.62
N GLN A 75 -15.47 16.63 23.60
CA GLN A 75 -14.93 16.69 22.25
C GLN A 75 -13.89 17.79 22.09
N TYR A 76 -12.90 17.54 21.25
CA TYR A 76 -11.87 18.48 20.81
C TYR A 76 -11.49 18.16 19.36
N SER A 77 -10.66 19.00 18.73
CA SER A 77 -10.24 18.78 17.35
C SER A 77 -8.75 18.51 17.26
N VAL A 78 -8.36 17.65 16.33
CA VAL A 78 -6.96 17.34 16.00
C VAL A 78 -6.76 17.56 14.51
N GLU A 79 -5.88 18.49 14.15
CA GLU A 79 -5.36 18.61 12.79
C GLU A 79 -4.17 17.65 12.64
N VAL A 80 -4.22 16.82 11.59
CA VAL A 80 -3.17 15.85 11.25
C VAL A 80 -2.34 16.42 10.11
N LEU A 81 -1.05 16.65 10.35
CA LEU A 81 -0.10 17.11 9.35
C LEU A 81 0.99 16.07 9.15
N VAL A 82 1.46 15.91 7.91
CA VAL A 82 2.54 15.00 7.53
C VAL A 82 3.71 15.72 6.87
N TYR A 83 4.90 15.14 7.00
CA TYR A 83 6.17 15.65 6.47
C TYR A 83 6.99 14.49 5.89
N THR A 84 7.59 14.67 4.71
CA THR A 84 8.48 13.66 4.12
C THR A 84 9.83 13.66 4.84
N GLY A 85 10.16 12.56 5.52
CA GLY A 85 11.32 12.46 6.41
C GLY A 85 10.94 12.66 7.87
N SER A 86 11.93 12.85 8.75
CA SER A 86 11.69 13.04 10.18
C SER A 86 11.06 14.41 10.47
N GLY A 87 9.95 14.41 11.20
CA GLY A 87 9.31 15.59 11.77
C GLY A 87 9.82 15.95 13.17
N LEU A 88 10.74 15.15 13.72
CA LEU A 88 11.30 15.30 15.05
C LEU A 88 12.56 16.18 15.08
N GLY A 89 12.83 16.72 16.27
CA GLY A 89 14.04 17.42 16.63
C GLY A 89 14.12 18.88 16.22
N GLY A 90 15.33 19.41 16.39
CA GLY A 90 15.71 20.77 16.03
C GLY A 90 15.16 21.86 16.97
N PRO A 91 15.94 22.91 17.25
CA PRO A 91 15.49 24.02 18.09
C PRO A 91 14.28 24.73 17.48
N VAL A 92 13.59 25.53 18.29
CA VAL A 92 12.44 26.35 17.85
C VAL A 92 12.78 27.20 16.62
N ALA A 93 14.04 27.60 16.43
CA ALA A 93 14.46 28.46 15.31
C ALA A 93 14.76 27.71 14.00
N SER A 94 14.95 26.39 13.99
CA SER A 94 15.45 25.69 12.79
C SER A 94 15.07 24.21 12.64
N GLY A 95 14.18 23.67 13.48
CA GLY A 95 13.67 22.29 13.36
C GLY A 95 12.42 22.17 12.46
N PRO A 96 12.00 20.95 12.10
CA PRO A 96 10.81 20.74 11.26
C PRO A 96 9.55 21.41 11.81
N GLY A 97 9.38 21.48 13.14
CA GLY A 97 8.26 22.17 13.76
C GLY A 97 8.43 23.69 13.93
N SER A 98 9.41 24.33 13.29
CA SER A 98 9.63 25.79 13.31
C SER A 98 8.94 26.55 12.18
N SER A 99 8.48 25.83 11.15
CA SER A 99 7.88 26.38 9.93
C SER A 99 6.85 25.40 9.37
N PRO A 100 5.76 25.86 8.72
CA PRO A 100 4.83 24.97 8.03
C PRO A 100 5.37 24.48 6.68
N VAL A 101 6.50 25.02 6.20
CA VAL A 101 7.09 24.63 4.91
C VAL A 101 7.44 23.14 4.92
N GLY A 102 6.93 22.39 3.93
CA GLY A 102 7.11 20.95 3.80
C GLY A 102 6.07 20.10 4.55
N TRP A 103 5.27 20.70 5.43
CA TRP A 103 4.13 20.03 6.05
C TRP A 103 2.91 20.09 5.15
N THR A 104 2.19 18.97 5.06
CA THR A 104 0.91 18.86 4.36
C THR A 104 -0.17 18.51 5.38
N SER A 105 -1.20 19.35 5.51
CA SER A 105 -2.37 19.04 6.34
C SER A 105 -3.22 18.01 5.61
N LEU A 106 -3.49 16.88 6.25
CA LEU A 106 -4.38 15.84 5.71
C LEU A 106 -5.85 16.09 6.08
N GLY A 107 -6.09 16.89 7.13
CA GLY A 107 -7.43 17.23 7.59
C GLY A 107 -7.49 17.50 9.08
N THR A 108 -8.65 18.00 9.52
CA THR A 108 -8.98 18.16 10.94
C THR A 108 -10.12 17.21 11.29
N VAL A 109 -9.94 16.43 12.35
CA VAL A 109 -10.92 15.46 12.82
C VAL A 109 -11.41 15.79 14.22
N SER A 110 -12.61 15.32 14.54
CA SER A 110 -13.17 15.40 15.88
C SER A 110 -12.67 14.23 16.72
N ALA A 111 -12.05 14.52 17.85
CA ALA A 111 -11.64 13.56 18.85
C ALA A 111 -12.55 13.66 20.08
N THR A 112 -12.74 12.54 20.80
CA THR A 112 -13.50 12.53 22.05
C THR A 112 -12.62 11.99 23.16
N GLN A 113 -12.49 12.73 24.25
CA GLN A 113 -11.79 12.26 25.44
C GLN A 113 -12.49 11.02 25.99
N GLY A 114 -11.74 9.99 26.41
CA GLY A 114 -12.33 8.81 27.04
C GLY A 114 -13.03 9.11 28.37
N ALA A 115 -13.46 8.06 29.07
CA ALA A 115 -14.20 8.16 30.33
C ALA A 115 -13.39 8.81 31.48
N THR A 116 -12.05 8.86 31.37
CA THR A 116 -11.18 9.51 32.34
C THR A 116 -10.78 10.90 31.85
N ALA A 117 -11.08 11.92 32.66
CA ALA A 117 -10.65 13.28 32.39
C ALA A 117 -9.12 13.34 32.31
N SER A 118 -8.63 14.04 31.30
CA SER A 118 -7.22 14.16 30.99
C SER A 118 -6.49 12.81 30.78
N GLY A 119 -7.20 11.77 30.33
CA GLY A 119 -6.69 10.44 30.02
C GLY A 119 -6.48 10.22 28.52
N ILE A 120 -6.54 8.97 28.07
CA ILE A 120 -6.50 8.60 26.64
C ILE A 120 -7.89 8.84 26.00
N SER A 121 -7.90 9.30 24.75
CA SER A 121 -9.10 9.49 23.95
C SER A 121 -9.80 8.15 23.64
N LEU A 122 -11.05 8.23 23.18
CA LEU A 122 -11.58 7.15 22.33
C LEU A 122 -10.75 7.06 21.04
N PRO A 123 -10.83 5.96 20.29
CA PRO A 123 -10.18 5.87 18.98
C PRO A 123 -10.62 7.02 18.07
N ILE A 124 -9.64 7.62 17.39
CA ILE A 124 -9.79 8.77 16.50
C ILE A 124 -9.55 8.27 15.08
N ASP A 125 -10.61 8.24 14.28
CA ASP A 125 -10.55 8.03 12.84
C ASP A 125 -9.86 9.23 12.20
N ILE A 126 -8.68 9.02 11.62
CA ILE A 126 -7.84 10.08 11.03
C ILE A 126 -7.82 9.94 9.50
N PRO A 127 -7.53 11.01 8.75
CA PRO A 127 -7.14 10.84 7.36
C PRO A 127 -5.93 9.90 7.26
N ASP A 128 -6.01 8.92 6.35
CA ASP A 128 -4.98 7.90 6.19
C ASP A 128 -3.59 8.50 5.98
N ILE A 129 -2.63 8.05 6.78
CA ILE A 129 -1.22 8.41 6.62
C ILE A 129 -0.53 7.27 5.87
N THR A 130 -0.23 7.49 4.59
CA THR A 130 0.57 6.54 3.79
C THR A 130 2.04 6.63 4.15
N VAL A 131 2.65 5.48 4.43
CA VAL A 131 4.09 5.35 4.66
C VAL A 131 4.61 4.23 3.77
N LEU A 132 5.49 4.59 2.84
CA LEU A 132 6.10 3.63 1.91
C LEU A 132 7.29 2.92 2.57
N ASN A 133 7.53 1.68 2.17
CA ASN A 133 8.58 0.84 2.69
C ASN A 133 9.95 1.53 2.64
N GLY A 134 10.67 1.50 3.75
CA GLY A 134 11.97 2.18 3.90
C GLY A 134 11.89 3.70 4.03
N GLN A 135 10.70 4.31 4.00
CA GLN A 135 10.51 5.73 4.27
C GLN A 135 10.16 6.00 5.73
N THR A 136 10.39 7.25 6.13
CA THR A 136 9.91 7.82 7.39
C THR A 136 9.01 8.99 7.06
N THR A 137 7.82 9.01 7.66
CA THR A 137 6.87 10.11 7.59
C THR A 137 6.77 10.76 8.95
N GLY A 138 7.16 12.02 9.04
CA GLY A 138 6.97 12.85 10.21
C GLY A 138 5.50 13.25 10.32
N VAL A 139 4.96 13.21 11.53
CA VAL A 139 3.56 13.49 11.83
C VAL A 139 3.48 14.53 12.93
N ALA A 140 2.58 15.49 12.77
CA ALA A 140 2.23 16.45 13.79
C ALA A 140 0.73 16.39 14.06
N LEU A 141 0.38 16.26 15.34
CA LEU A 141 -1.00 16.35 15.82
C LEU A 141 -1.18 17.69 16.51
N ARG A 142 -1.89 18.62 15.87
CA ARG A 142 -2.17 19.94 16.43
C ARG A 142 -3.55 19.97 17.07
N PHE A 143 -3.60 20.27 18.36
CA PHE A 143 -4.82 20.17 19.15
C PHE A 143 -5.54 21.52 19.24
N THR A 144 -6.86 21.53 19.06
CA THR A 144 -7.72 22.71 19.26
C THR A 144 -8.86 22.37 20.22
N GLY A 145 -9.21 23.30 21.11
CA GLY A 145 -10.20 23.08 22.18
C GLY A 145 -9.66 22.35 23.41
N ALA A 146 -8.60 21.55 23.25
CA ALA A 146 -7.83 20.92 24.32
C ALA A 146 -6.33 20.99 23.99
N GLY A 147 -5.47 20.75 24.98
CA GLY A 147 -4.03 20.58 24.81
C GLY A 147 -3.62 19.11 24.85
N PRO A 148 -2.51 18.73 24.20
CA PRO A 148 -1.98 17.37 24.26
C PRO A 148 -1.52 17.03 25.68
N ARG A 149 -1.59 15.74 26.02
CA ARG A 149 -0.89 15.17 27.17
C ARG A 149 0.06 14.09 26.71
N TYR A 150 1.16 13.97 27.43
CA TYR A 150 2.29 13.15 27.04
C TYR A 150 3.04 12.66 28.28
N PHE A 151 3.90 11.67 28.09
CA PHE A 151 4.76 11.15 29.13
C PHE A 151 6.16 11.74 29.01
N GLY A 152 6.58 12.51 30.01
CA GLY A 152 7.94 13.01 30.13
C GLY A 152 8.90 11.89 30.53
N THR A 153 9.87 11.55 29.67
CA THR A 153 10.87 10.51 29.96
C THR A 153 12.16 11.07 30.55
N GLY A 154 12.39 12.38 30.47
CA GLY A 154 13.66 13.03 30.85
C GLY A 154 14.75 12.74 29.82
N THR A 155 15.21 11.48 29.76
CA THR A 155 16.18 10.93 28.80
C THR A 155 15.90 9.43 28.58
N PRO A 156 16.06 8.88 27.35
CA PRO A 156 16.52 9.52 26.11
C PRO A 156 15.48 10.50 25.53
N ALA A 157 15.92 11.32 24.58
CA ALA A 157 15.09 12.36 23.94
C ALA A 157 13.86 11.80 23.22
N TYR A 158 13.96 10.56 22.71
CA TYR A 158 12.90 9.88 21.97
C TYR A 158 12.63 8.49 22.54
N SER A 159 11.38 8.04 22.43
CA SER A 159 10.95 6.68 22.71
C SER A 159 10.51 6.01 21.41
N VAL A 160 10.97 4.78 21.19
CA VAL A 160 10.66 3.99 20.00
C VAL A 160 9.79 2.81 20.40
N TYR A 161 8.70 2.62 19.66
CA TYR A 161 7.78 1.49 19.76
C TYR A 161 7.71 0.85 18.37
N SER A 162 7.87 -0.47 18.26
CA SER A 162 7.91 -1.10 16.93
C SER A 162 7.42 -2.53 16.96
N ASP A 163 7.01 -3.00 15.79
CA ASP A 163 6.84 -4.41 15.46
C ASP A 163 7.66 -4.76 14.20
N ALA A 164 7.26 -5.79 13.44
CA ALA A 164 7.95 -6.19 12.22
C ALA A 164 7.78 -5.20 11.06
N ASN A 165 6.67 -4.46 11.01
CA ASN A 165 6.27 -3.65 9.85
C ASN A 165 6.41 -2.15 10.08
N LEU A 166 6.27 -1.69 11.32
CA LEU A 166 6.24 -0.28 11.66
C LEU A 166 7.14 0.02 12.87
N ALA A 167 7.88 1.12 12.77
CA ALA A 167 8.53 1.77 13.90
C ALA A 167 7.95 3.18 14.14
N LEU A 168 7.43 3.39 15.35
CA LEU A 168 6.91 4.66 15.85
C LEU A 168 7.93 5.30 16.79
N THR A 169 8.47 6.45 16.41
CA THR A 169 9.39 7.23 17.25
C THR A 169 8.70 8.49 17.74
N THR A 170 8.67 8.73 19.04
CA THR A 170 7.95 9.86 19.65
C THR A 170 8.86 10.59 20.62
N GLY A 171 8.63 11.88 20.85
CA GLY A 171 9.40 12.59 21.87
C GLY A 171 9.32 14.11 21.85
N ASP A 172 8.55 14.70 20.95
CA ASP A 172 8.53 16.14 20.75
C ASP A 172 7.16 16.75 21.00
N ALA A 173 7.14 17.88 21.71
CA ALA A 173 5.97 18.74 21.81
C ALA A 173 6.36 20.21 21.63
N ARG A 174 5.46 21.00 21.02
CA ARG A 174 5.68 22.45 20.80
C ARG A 174 4.48 23.27 21.26
N SER A 175 4.76 24.39 21.93
CA SER A 175 3.71 25.30 22.41
C SER A 175 3.21 26.30 21.37
N ALA A 176 4.00 26.57 20.33
CA ALA A 176 3.63 27.35 19.16
C ALA A 176 4.15 26.64 17.90
N PRO A 177 3.52 25.52 17.50
CA PRO A 177 3.99 24.69 16.40
C PRO A 177 4.02 25.48 15.09
N PHE A 178 5.00 25.18 14.24
CA PHE A 178 5.20 25.82 12.92
C PHE A 178 5.51 27.31 13.00
N THR A 179 6.10 27.76 14.11
CA THR A 179 6.61 29.11 14.28
C THR A 179 8.02 29.09 14.86
N THR A 180 8.77 30.17 14.67
CA THR A 180 10.07 30.39 15.31
C THR A 180 9.94 30.88 16.76
N THR A 181 8.76 30.75 17.37
CA THR A 181 8.45 31.22 18.73
C THR A 181 7.92 30.07 19.60
N GLY A 182 7.67 30.35 20.88
CA GLY A 182 7.22 29.34 21.83
C GLY A 182 8.34 28.45 22.36
N SER A 183 7.95 27.31 22.91
CA SER A 183 8.83 26.36 23.58
C SER A 183 8.86 25.05 22.82
N PHE A 184 10.06 24.50 22.71
CA PHE A 184 10.32 23.15 22.25
C PHE A 184 10.59 22.25 23.45
N PHE A 185 9.83 21.16 23.56
CA PHE A 185 9.99 20.18 24.62
C PHE A 185 10.39 18.84 24.01
N THR A 186 11.56 18.33 24.40
CA THR A 186 12.01 16.97 24.06
C THR A 186 11.58 15.96 25.13
N SER A 187 11.81 14.68 24.86
CA SER A 187 11.54 13.59 25.81
C SER A 187 10.05 13.52 26.18
N ARG A 188 9.15 13.79 25.22
CA ARG A 188 7.69 13.79 25.33
C ARG A 188 7.09 12.65 24.52
N ALA A 189 7.04 11.46 25.13
CA ALA A 189 6.49 10.29 24.47
C ALA A 189 4.97 10.44 24.29
N LEU A 190 4.46 9.97 23.15
CA LEU A 190 3.02 9.81 22.91
C LEU A 190 2.45 8.86 23.98
N VAL A 191 1.25 9.17 24.47
CA VAL A 191 0.46 8.30 25.35
C VAL A 191 -0.81 7.94 24.59
N GLY A 192 -0.97 6.66 24.25
CA GLY A 192 -2.04 6.15 23.39
C GLY A 192 -1.58 5.01 22.49
N SER A 193 -2.02 5.01 21.24
CA SER A 193 -1.73 3.97 20.26
C SER A 193 -1.90 4.50 18.84
N ILE A 194 -1.33 3.78 17.88
CA ILE A 194 -1.67 3.92 16.46
C ILE A 194 -2.17 2.58 15.94
N THR A 195 -3.20 2.62 15.12
CA THR A 195 -3.74 1.48 14.38
C THR A 195 -3.37 1.67 12.93
N TYR A 196 -2.80 0.63 12.32
CA TYR A 196 -2.37 0.67 10.94
C TYR A 196 -2.74 -0.63 10.23
N GLU A 197 -2.79 -0.56 8.91
CA GLU A 197 -2.95 -1.71 8.04
C GLU A 197 -1.80 -1.77 7.04
N SER A 198 -1.30 -2.99 6.81
CA SER A 198 -0.33 -3.20 5.74
C SER A 198 -1.04 -2.96 4.41
N LEU A 199 -0.46 -2.10 3.58
CA LEU A 199 -0.83 -2.02 2.19
C LEU A 199 -0.27 -3.26 1.52
N ALA A 200 -1.12 -4.04 0.86
CA ALA A 200 -0.62 -5.11 0.01
C ALA A 200 0.35 -4.48 -0.99
N SER A 201 1.63 -4.86 -0.95
CA SER A 201 2.60 -4.38 -1.92
C SER A 201 2.05 -4.72 -3.30
N GLY A 202 2.05 -3.75 -4.22
CA GLY A 202 1.63 -4.01 -5.59
C GLY A 202 2.50 -5.08 -6.26
N PRO A 203 2.07 -5.62 -7.41
CA PRO A 203 2.92 -6.46 -8.25
C PRO A 203 4.30 -5.84 -8.48
N VAL A 204 5.37 -6.59 -8.23
CA VAL A 204 6.75 -6.08 -8.31
C VAL A 204 7.40 -6.57 -9.61
N THR A 205 7.65 -5.66 -10.55
CA THR A 205 8.43 -5.98 -11.75
C THR A 205 9.92 -6.07 -11.42
N TYR A 206 10.58 -7.08 -11.96
CA TYR A 206 12.01 -7.33 -11.73
C TYR A 206 12.67 -7.91 -12.98
N CYS A 207 14.00 -8.02 -12.95
CA CYS A 207 14.82 -8.47 -14.07
C CYS A 207 14.79 -7.49 -15.27
N THR A 208 15.42 -7.86 -16.38
CA THR A 208 15.45 -7.05 -17.61
C THR A 208 14.96 -7.88 -18.78
N GLY A 209 13.98 -7.34 -19.50
CA GLY A 209 13.47 -7.94 -20.73
C GLY A 209 14.48 -7.91 -21.86
N GLY A 210 14.43 -8.92 -22.72
CA GLY A 210 15.27 -8.96 -23.90
C GLY A 210 14.79 -8.03 -25.01
N THR A 211 15.72 -7.66 -25.88
CA THR A 211 15.45 -6.96 -27.13
C THR A 211 15.26 -7.98 -28.26
N THR A 212 14.15 -7.92 -28.98
CA THR A 212 13.91 -8.79 -30.15
C THR A 212 14.79 -8.42 -31.32
N THR A 213 14.88 -9.30 -32.30
CA THR A 213 15.58 -8.99 -33.56
C THR A 213 14.94 -7.84 -34.35
N SER A 214 13.67 -7.50 -34.05
CA SER A 214 12.97 -6.32 -34.58
C SER A 214 13.08 -5.08 -33.68
N GLY A 215 13.83 -5.15 -32.58
CA GLY A 215 14.08 -4.01 -31.68
C GLY A 215 13.06 -3.83 -30.56
N CYS A 216 12.14 -4.77 -30.35
CA CYS A 216 11.11 -4.67 -29.31
C CYS A 216 11.65 -5.10 -27.94
N VAL A 217 11.26 -4.40 -26.88
CA VAL A 217 11.57 -4.78 -25.49
C VAL A 217 10.24 -5.03 -24.78
N ALA A 218 9.89 -6.30 -24.63
CA ALA A 218 8.64 -6.69 -24.00
C ALA A 218 8.67 -6.41 -22.50
N SER A 219 7.60 -5.80 -21.97
CA SER A 219 7.45 -5.51 -20.54
C SER A 219 6.18 -6.18 -19.98
N ILE A 220 6.32 -6.86 -18.85
CA ILE A 220 5.23 -7.52 -18.12
C ILE A 220 4.85 -6.70 -16.89
N SER A 221 3.55 -6.65 -16.61
CA SER A 221 2.98 -6.04 -15.41
C SER A 221 1.74 -6.79 -14.98
N ALA A 222 1.25 -6.51 -13.77
CA ALA A 222 -0.07 -6.90 -13.32
C ALA A 222 -0.78 -5.69 -12.70
N ASP A 223 -2.10 -5.66 -12.81
CA ASP A 223 -2.93 -4.55 -12.31
C ASP A 223 -3.21 -4.62 -10.80
N ALA A 224 -3.15 -5.82 -10.22
CA ALA A 224 -3.36 -6.07 -8.80
C ALA A 224 -2.63 -7.34 -8.34
N GLN A 225 -2.54 -7.53 -7.03
CA GLN A 225 -2.18 -8.82 -6.46
C GLN A 225 -3.33 -9.83 -6.59
N PRO A 226 -3.04 -11.12 -6.82
CA PRO A 226 -4.07 -12.15 -6.81
C PRO A 226 -4.61 -12.33 -5.38
N SER A 227 -5.87 -12.72 -5.24
CA SER A 227 -6.51 -12.97 -3.94
C SER A 227 -6.82 -14.46 -3.78
N VAL A 228 -6.59 -15.04 -2.60
CA VAL A 228 -6.91 -16.46 -2.32
C VAL A 228 -8.41 -16.74 -2.40
N SER A 229 -9.24 -15.73 -2.10
CA SER A 229 -10.70 -15.80 -2.26
C SER A 229 -11.18 -15.48 -3.68
N ALA A 230 -10.25 -15.12 -4.57
CA ALA A 230 -10.50 -14.61 -5.91
C ALA A 230 -11.41 -13.36 -5.94
N ALA A 231 -11.43 -12.58 -4.85
CA ALA A 231 -12.27 -11.38 -4.74
C ALA A 231 -11.87 -10.27 -5.72
N ASN A 232 -10.58 -10.16 -6.04
CA ASN A 232 -10.04 -9.16 -6.96
C ASN A 232 -9.47 -9.84 -8.21
N ALA A 233 -9.85 -9.38 -9.41
CA ALA A 233 -9.23 -9.83 -10.64
C ALA A 233 -7.75 -9.40 -10.67
N CYS A 234 -6.88 -10.30 -11.11
CA CYS A 234 -5.45 -10.04 -11.34
C CYS A 234 -5.16 -10.31 -12.81
N ASN A 235 -5.08 -9.27 -13.61
CA ASN A 235 -4.75 -9.34 -15.02
C ASN A 235 -3.26 -9.10 -15.22
N ILE A 236 -2.58 -10.11 -15.73
CA ILE A 236 -1.19 -10.03 -16.14
C ILE A 236 -1.18 -9.59 -17.60
N ALA A 237 -0.47 -8.51 -17.90
CA ALA A 237 -0.35 -7.96 -19.24
C ALA A 237 1.12 -7.84 -19.67
N VAL A 238 1.39 -8.21 -20.92
CA VAL A 238 2.69 -8.09 -21.57
C VAL A 238 2.52 -7.16 -22.75
N ALA A 239 3.23 -6.03 -22.76
CA ALA A 239 3.21 -5.04 -23.83
C ALA A 239 4.52 -5.04 -24.62
N SER A 240 4.52 -4.36 -25.76
CA SER A 240 5.70 -4.18 -26.62
C SER A 240 6.31 -5.51 -27.09
N VAL A 241 5.47 -6.53 -27.27
CA VAL A 241 5.86 -7.79 -27.91
C VAL A 241 5.91 -7.56 -29.41
N GLU A 242 6.80 -8.25 -30.13
CA GLU A 242 6.74 -8.21 -31.59
C GLU A 242 5.40 -8.77 -32.09
N GLY A 243 4.80 -8.09 -33.07
CA GLY A 243 3.53 -8.53 -33.65
C GLY A 243 3.63 -9.87 -34.39
N GLN A 244 2.51 -10.59 -34.42
CA GLN A 244 2.28 -11.87 -35.06
C GLN A 244 3.22 -12.98 -34.59
N LYS A 245 3.52 -13.00 -33.29
CA LYS A 245 4.32 -14.05 -32.65
C LYS A 245 3.45 -14.95 -31.80
N SER A 246 3.78 -16.23 -31.81
CA SER A 246 3.29 -17.18 -30.81
C SER A 246 4.05 -16.97 -29.50
N GLY A 247 3.34 -16.92 -28.39
CA GLY A 247 3.90 -16.75 -27.06
C GLY A 247 3.07 -17.42 -25.98
N LEU A 248 3.57 -17.42 -24.76
CA LEU A 248 2.87 -17.90 -23.56
C LEU A 248 3.40 -17.19 -22.33
N ILE A 249 2.59 -17.17 -21.28
CA ILE A 249 3.03 -16.78 -19.95
C ILE A 249 3.40 -18.05 -19.18
N PHE A 250 4.48 -18.01 -18.41
CA PHE A 250 4.89 -19.11 -17.54
C PHE A 250 5.29 -18.57 -16.18
N TYR A 251 5.28 -19.45 -15.17
CA TYR A 251 5.50 -19.03 -13.79
C TYR A 251 6.16 -20.11 -12.93
N SER A 252 6.60 -19.72 -11.74
CA SER A 252 7.07 -20.62 -10.68
C SER A 252 6.77 -20.08 -9.29
N ILE A 253 6.85 -20.96 -8.30
CA ILE A 253 6.77 -20.68 -6.86
C ILE A 253 8.12 -20.81 -6.16
N ASN A 254 9.21 -21.02 -6.90
CA ASN A 254 10.53 -21.29 -6.34
C ASN A 254 11.42 -20.04 -6.23
N GLY A 255 10.86 -18.87 -6.52
CA GLY A 255 11.55 -17.58 -6.44
C GLY A 255 12.13 -17.10 -7.76
N GLN A 256 12.83 -15.98 -7.64
CA GLN A 256 13.48 -15.27 -8.74
C GLN A 256 14.80 -15.95 -9.12
N GLN A 257 15.21 -15.78 -10.37
CA GLN A 257 16.57 -16.04 -10.85
C GLN A 257 16.95 -15.00 -11.93
N ALA A 258 18.15 -15.07 -12.47
CA ALA A 258 18.57 -14.23 -13.60
C ALA A 258 19.57 -15.00 -14.49
N GLN A 259 19.09 -16.07 -15.12
CA GLN A 259 19.91 -16.90 -16.01
C GLN A 259 19.89 -16.31 -17.42
N ALA A 260 21.04 -16.02 -18.02
CA ALA A 260 21.10 -15.58 -19.42
C ALA A 260 20.38 -16.58 -20.34
N TRP A 261 19.42 -16.08 -21.15
CA TRP A 261 18.64 -16.89 -22.07
C TRP A 261 19.06 -16.66 -23.50
N ASN A 262 19.01 -15.42 -23.99
CA ASN A 262 19.58 -15.05 -25.30
C ASN A 262 20.59 -13.90 -25.12
N ALA A 263 20.93 -13.17 -26.19
CA ALA A 263 21.93 -12.10 -26.13
C ALA A 263 21.61 -11.02 -25.07
N THR A 264 20.33 -10.64 -24.94
CA THR A 264 19.90 -9.53 -24.07
C THR A 264 18.83 -9.94 -23.05
N SER A 265 18.25 -11.14 -23.18
CA SER A 265 17.15 -11.61 -22.32
C SER A 265 17.64 -12.54 -21.21
N PHE A 266 16.97 -12.48 -20.06
CA PHE A 266 17.19 -13.36 -18.92
C PHE A 266 15.97 -14.24 -18.67
N LEU A 267 16.18 -15.50 -18.32
CA LEU A 267 15.20 -16.35 -17.65
C LEU A 267 15.17 -15.96 -16.19
N CYS A 268 14.08 -15.34 -15.76
CA CYS A 268 13.99 -14.66 -14.47
C CYS A 268 13.19 -15.44 -13.42
N VAL A 269 12.53 -16.53 -13.85
CA VAL A 269 11.65 -17.37 -13.03
C VAL A 269 12.32 -18.72 -12.79
N LYS A 270 12.53 -19.11 -11.53
CA LYS A 270 13.29 -20.33 -11.16
C LYS A 270 12.56 -21.62 -11.54
N ALA A 271 13.27 -22.65 -11.98
CA ALA A 271 12.67 -23.95 -12.24
C ALA A 271 12.29 -24.69 -10.94
N PRO A 272 11.29 -25.61 -10.96
CA PRO A 272 10.40 -25.94 -12.08
C PRO A 272 9.42 -24.81 -12.42
N THR A 273 9.02 -24.74 -13.70
CA THR A 273 8.07 -23.75 -14.21
C THR A 273 6.82 -24.41 -14.75
N GLN A 274 5.65 -23.78 -14.58
CA GLN A 274 4.42 -24.14 -15.28
C GLN A 274 4.11 -23.16 -16.39
N ARG A 275 3.58 -23.68 -17.51
CA ARG A 275 3.19 -22.90 -18.69
C ARG A 275 1.67 -22.72 -18.74
N THR A 276 1.24 -21.55 -19.17
CA THR A 276 -0.15 -21.29 -19.56
C THR A 276 -0.37 -21.68 -21.04
N PRO A 277 -1.62 -21.73 -21.52
CA PRO A 277 -1.92 -21.95 -22.93
C PRO A 277 -1.19 -20.95 -23.85
N THR A 278 -0.87 -21.42 -25.05
CA THR A 278 -0.23 -20.58 -26.08
C THR A 278 -1.20 -19.52 -26.60
N GLN A 279 -0.68 -18.32 -26.83
CA GLN A 279 -1.38 -17.15 -27.35
C GLN A 279 -0.67 -16.61 -28.61
N THR A 280 -1.37 -15.78 -29.37
CA THR A 280 -0.78 -14.95 -30.43
C THR A 280 -0.66 -13.52 -29.92
N SER A 281 0.44 -12.84 -30.23
CA SER A 281 0.65 -11.45 -29.81
C SER A 281 -0.23 -10.43 -30.55
N GLY A 282 -0.93 -10.83 -31.62
CA GLY A 282 -1.66 -9.88 -32.47
C GLY A 282 -0.70 -8.87 -33.14
N GLY A 283 -1.16 -7.64 -33.42
CA GLY A 283 -0.27 -6.59 -33.95
C GLY A 283 0.26 -6.81 -35.38
N THR A 284 1.26 -6.01 -35.76
CA THR A 284 1.87 -5.95 -37.09
C THR A 284 3.23 -6.66 -37.09
N VAL A 285 3.52 -7.47 -38.12
CA VAL A 285 4.82 -8.18 -38.24
C VAL A 285 5.98 -7.19 -38.16
N GLY A 286 6.93 -7.43 -37.25
CA GLY A 286 8.13 -6.60 -37.08
C GLY A 286 7.89 -5.28 -36.32
N ALA A 287 6.66 -4.98 -35.91
CA ALA A 287 6.34 -3.85 -35.04
C ALA A 287 6.24 -4.28 -33.58
N CYS A 288 6.38 -3.32 -32.66
CA CYS A 288 6.29 -3.53 -31.21
C CYS A 288 4.90 -3.17 -30.67
N ASP A 289 3.85 -3.57 -31.41
CA ASP A 289 2.44 -3.31 -31.10
C ASP A 289 1.68 -4.59 -30.70
N GLY A 290 2.41 -5.69 -30.46
CA GLY A 290 1.84 -6.94 -29.97
C GLY A 290 1.73 -6.97 -28.43
N SER A 291 0.81 -7.80 -27.95
CA SER A 291 0.54 -7.99 -26.52
C SER A 291 0.15 -9.43 -26.17
N LEU A 292 0.45 -9.86 -24.93
CA LEU A 292 -0.07 -11.10 -24.34
C LEU A 292 -0.81 -10.76 -23.04
N SER A 293 -1.83 -11.53 -22.66
CA SER A 293 -2.58 -11.27 -21.43
C SER A 293 -3.05 -12.55 -20.76
N LEU A 294 -3.18 -12.52 -19.44
CA LEU A 294 -3.70 -13.64 -18.66
C LEU A 294 -4.51 -13.11 -17.47
N ASP A 295 -5.78 -13.50 -17.40
CA ASP A 295 -6.53 -13.43 -16.14
C ASP A 295 -6.01 -14.55 -15.24
N TRP A 296 -5.19 -14.17 -14.26
CA TRP A 296 -4.50 -15.09 -13.38
C TRP A 296 -5.48 -15.88 -12.51
N ASN A 297 -6.51 -15.23 -12.00
CA ASN A 297 -7.49 -15.87 -11.13
C ASN A 297 -8.35 -16.87 -11.93
N ALA A 298 -8.79 -16.49 -13.13
CA ALA A 298 -9.51 -17.40 -14.01
C ALA A 298 -8.65 -18.61 -14.39
N PHE A 299 -7.35 -18.39 -14.65
CA PHE A 299 -6.41 -19.47 -14.92
C PHE A 299 -6.28 -20.43 -13.72
N GLN A 300 -6.08 -19.92 -12.50
CA GLN A 300 -5.95 -20.78 -11.33
C GLN A 300 -7.23 -21.54 -11.00
N ALA A 301 -8.41 -20.90 -11.14
CA ALA A 301 -9.70 -21.55 -10.94
C ALA A 301 -9.96 -22.66 -11.98
N ALA A 302 -9.57 -22.45 -13.23
CA ALA A 302 -9.73 -23.42 -14.31
C ALA A 302 -8.69 -24.57 -14.26
N ASN A 303 -7.60 -24.41 -13.49
CA ASN A 303 -6.51 -25.39 -13.42
C ASN A 303 -6.20 -25.81 -11.98
N PRO A 304 -7.05 -26.61 -11.30
CA PRO A 304 -6.87 -26.98 -9.89
C PRO A 304 -5.56 -27.73 -9.59
N THR A 305 -4.97 -28.39 -10.59
CA THR A 305 -3.69 -29.12 -10.45
C THR A 305 -2.47 -28.26 -10.79
N ALA A 306 -2.66 -26.96 -11.02
CA ALA A 306 -1.58 -26.04 -11.30
C ALA A 306 -0.65 -25.88 -10.08
N LEU A 307 0.64 -25.68 -10.34
CA LEU A 307 1.69 -25.39 -9.38
C LEU A 307 1.25 -24.23 -8.48
N GLY A 308 1.39 -24.43 -7.17
CA GLY A 308 0.97 -23.49 -6.13
C GLY A 308 -0.45 -23.69 -5.61
N ASN A 309 -1.34 -24.43 -6.29
CA ASN A 309 -2.67 -24.72 -5.76
C ASN A 309 -2.64 -25.82 -4.67
N PRO A 310 -3.36 -25.64 -3.53
CA PRO A 310 -4.08 -24.43 -3.12
C PRO A 310 -3.13 -23.35 -2.59
N TRP A 311 -3.44 -22.09 -2.92
CA TRP A 311 -2.69 -20.93 -2.45
C TRP A 311 -3.12 -20.50 -1.05
N SER A 312 -2.15 -19.99 -0.29
CA SER A 312 -2.34 -19.33 1.00
C SER A 312 -2.00 -17.84 0.90
N SER A 313 -2.58 -17.03 1.79
CA SER A 313 -2.23 -15.61 1.88
C SER A 313 -0.72 -15.49 2.18
N GLY A 314 -0.04 -14.61 1.46
CA GLY A 314 1.40 -14.41 1.54
C GLY A 314 2.23 -15.31 0.62
N ASP A 315 1.64 -16.31 -0.05
CA ASP A 315 2.37 -17.08 -1.05
C ASP A 315 2.79 -16.20 -2.22
N THR A 316 4.01 -16.41 -2.74
CA THR A 316 4.54 -15.64 -3.86
C THR A 316 4.59 -16.46 -5.15
N VAL A 317 4.37 -15.80 -6.28
CA VAL A 317 4.53 -16.39 -7.61
C VAL A 317 5.30 -15.45 -8.54
N GLN A 318 6.27 -16.00 -9.24
CA GLN A 318 7.08 -15.27 -10.22
C GLN A 318 6.63 -15.63 -11.62
N VAL A 319 6.28 -14.62 -12.42
CA VAL A 319 5.66 -14.76 -13.73
C VAL A 319 6.49 -14.06 -14.80
N GLN A 320 6.65 -14.70 -15.97
CA GLN A 320 7.39 -14.16 -17.11
C GLN A 320 6.75 -14.60 -18.43
N ALA A 321 6.92 -13.80 -19.48
CA ALA A 321 6.47 -14.13 -20.82
C ALA A 321 7.59 -14.73 -21.67
N TRP A 322 7.23 -15.74 -22.45
CA TRP A 322 8.06 -16.32 -23.51
C TRP A 322 7.37 -16.13 -24.85
N PHE A 323 8.13 -15.81 -25.89
CA PHE A 323 7.58 -15.70 -27.24
C PHE A 323 8.61 -16.00 -28.33
N ARG A 324 8.12 -16.25 -29.54
CA ARG A 324 8.92 -16.57 -30.72
C ARG A 324 9.65 -15.32 -31.25
N ASP A 325 10.93 -15.50 -31.54
CA ASP A 325 11.80 -14.52 -32.20
C ASP A 325 12.77 -15.30 -33.12
N PRO A 326 12.28 -15.81 -34.27
CA PRO A 326 13.00 -16.81 -35.06
C PRO A 326 14.44 -16.43 -35.46
N PRO A 327 14.76 -15.15 -35.78
CA PRO A 327 16.13 -14.77 -36.11
C PRO A 327 17.08 -14.68 -34.90
N ALA A 328 16.58 -14.69 -33.66
CA ALA A 328 17.42 -14.70 -32.47
C ALA A 328 18.16 -16.04 -32.28
N GLY A 329 19.28 -16.04 -31.56
CA GLY A 329 20.12 -17.24 -31.36
C GLY A 329 19.40 -18.45 -30.74
N LYS A 330 18.33 -18.24 -29.96
CA LYS A 330 17.46 -19.31 -29.43
C LYS A 330 16.08 -19.36 -30.10
N ALA A 331 15.89 -18.68 -31.24
CA ALA A 331 14.62 -18.49 -31.93
C ALA A 331 13.47 -17.94 -31.05
N THR A 332 13.82 -17.35 -29.89
CA THR A 332 12.89 -16.97 -28.81
C THR A 332 13.43 -15.81 -28.01
N ASN A 333 12.52 -15.11 -27.33
CA ASN A 333 12.82 -14.00 -26.44
C ASN A 333 11.96 -14.07 -25.16
N LEU A 334 12.36 -13.29 -24.15
CA LEU A 334 11.70 -13.22 -22.84
C LEU A 334 11.45 -11.76 -22.45
N SER A 335 10.31 -11.48 -21.80
CA SER A 335 10.08 -10.19 -21.12
C SER A 335 10.96 -10.07 -19.88
N ASP A 336 10.89 -8.94 -19.18
CA ASP A 336 11.13 -8.87 -17.73
C ASP A 336 10.13 -9.79 -16.99
N ALA A 337 10.13 -9.79 -15.66
CA ALA A 337 9.27 -10.64 -14.85
C ALA A 337 8.49 -9.82 -13.82
N VAL A 338 7.39 -10.38 -13.33
CA VAL A 338 6.60 -9.80 -12.23
C VAL A 338 6.47 -10.82 -11.12
N GLU A 339 6.68 -10.37 -9.89
CA GLU A 339 6.38 -11.12 -8.67
C GLU A 339 5.04 -10.66 -8.12
N LEU A 340 4.18 -11.64 -7.85
CA LEU A 340 2.89 -11.45 -7.23
C LEU A 340 2.88 -12.14 -5.87
N THR A 341 2.16 -11.56 -4.92
CA THR A 341 1.95 -12.06 -3.56
C THR A 341 0.46 -12.22 -3.34
N TYR A 342 0.02 -13.40 -2.95
CA TYR A 342 -1.38 -13.69 -2.70
C TYR A 342 -1.91 -12.87 -1.52
N ALA A 343 -2.87 -12.00 -1.81
CA ALA A 343 -3.67 -11.31 -0.82
C ALA A 343 -4.75 -12.25 -0.23
N PRO A 344 -5.28 -11.92 0.97
CA PRO A 344 -6.47 -12.59 1.53
C PRO A 344 -7.68 -12.63 0.60
#